data_AF-Q8GLQ9-F1
#
_entry.id   AF-Q8GLQ9-F1
#
_cell.length_a   1.000
_cell.length_b   1.000
_cell.length_c   1.000
_cell.angle_alpha   90.00
_cell.angle_beta   90.00
_cell.angle_gamma   90.00
#
_symmetry.space_group_name_H-M   'P 1'
#
loop_
_entity.id
_entity.type
_entity.pdbx_description
1 polymer ?
#
loop_
_entity_poly.entity_id
_entity_poly.type
_entity_poly.pdbx_seq_one_letter_code
_entity_poly.pdbx_strand_id
1 'polypeptide(L)'
;MTGSKPLSTELETRQRQLLGLGRLILQQARAGQWDAVRLTDSRLAQFIQHMLKQPDLWSSLEPARAQVRNWQQEALLLCQQETALREQEWHDLSRKREGLQAYGEVQEWA
;
A
#
# COMPACT_ATOMS: atom_id res chain seq x y z
N MET A 1 10.15 -28.92 33.64
CA MET A 1 10.45 -27.61 33.02
C MET A 1 10.71 -27.82 31.54
N THR A 2 9.73 -27.61 30.66
CA THR A 2 9.90 -27.39 29.20
C THR A 2 8.52 -27.45 28.54
N GLY A 3 7.96 -26.30 28.16
CA GLY A 3 6.67 -26.28 27.44
C GLY A 3 6.42 -25.00 26.63
N SER A 4 7.05 -23.88 26.96
CA SER A 4 6.68 -22.56 26.41
C SER A 4 7.56 -22.03 25.28
N LYS A 5 8.67 -22.70 24.92
CA LYS A 5 9.64 -22.19 23.92
C LYS A 5 9.12 -22.11 22.45
N PRO A 6 8.40 -23.11 21.88
CA PRO A 6 8.06 -23.07 20.46
C PRO A 6 7.01 -22.00 20.12
N LEU A 7 6.04 -21.79 21.02
CA LEU A 7 4.97 -20.78 20.85
C LEU A 7 5.51 -19.34 20.88
N SER A 8 6.51 -19.06 21.73
CA SER A 8 7.16 -17.75 21.79
C SER A 8 7.91 -17.44 20.50
N THR A 9 8.67 -18.40 19.98
CA THR A 9 9.46 -18.21 18.75
C THR A 9 8.56 -18.06 17.52
N GLU A 10 7.47 -18.81 17.44
CA GLU A 10 6.49 -18.65 16.36
C GLU A 10 5.81 -17.27 16.41
N LEU A 11 5.35 -16.84 17.59
CA LEU A 11 4.74 -15.53 17.77
C LEU A 11 5.68 -14.39 17.34
N GLU A 12 6.92 -14.42 17.81
CA GLU A 12 7.94 -13.43 17.41
C GLU A 12 8.20 -13.41 15.91
N THR A 13 8.18 -14.58 15.27
CA THR A 13 8.39 -14.71 13.83
C THR A 13 7.22 -14.10 13.06
N ARG A 14 5.98 -14.42 13.44
CA ARG A 14 4.78 -13.84 12.80
C ARG A 14 4.69 -12.33 13.04
N GLN A 15 5.04 -11.87 14.23
CA GLN A 15 5.11 -10.45 14.54
C GLN A 15 6.12 -9.72 13.66
N ARG A 16 7.34 -10.27 13.50
CA ARG A 16 8.36 -9.69 12.61
C ARG A 16 7.91 -9.67 11.15
N GLN A 17 7.27 -10.74 10.68
CA GLN A 17 6.72 -10.80 9.32
C GLN A 17 5.64 -9.74 9.10
N LEU A 18 4.67 -9.65 10.01
CA LEU A 18 3.58 -8.67 9.93
C LEU A 18 4.10 -7.23 9.93
N LEU A 19 4.98 -6.90 10.88
CA LEU A 19 5.56 -5.56 10.99
C LEU A 19 6.46 -5.24 9.78
N GLY A 20 7.21 -6.22 9.29
CA GLY A 20 8.05 -6.08 8.10
C GLY A 20 7.23 -5.72 6.87
N LEU A 21 6.12 -6.43 6.63
CA LEU A 21 5.21 -6.16 5.52
C LEU A 21 4.59 -4.76 5.62
N GLY A 22 4.04 -4.39 6.78
CA GLY A 22 3.44 -3.07 6.97
C GLY A 22 4.43 -1.92 6.81
N ARG A 23 5.66 -2.07 7.33
CA ARG A 23 6.71 -1.06 7.17
C ARG A 23 7.15 -0.92 5.72
N LEU A 24 7.29 -2.05 5.01
CA LEU A 24 7.69 -2.05 3.60
C LEU A 24 6.67 -1.33 2.71
N ILE A 25 5.36 -1.57 2.95
CA ILE A 25 4.28 -0.85 2.25
C ILE A 25 4.42 0.66 2.42
N LEU A 26 4.61 1.13 3.66
CA LEU A 26 4.77 2.55 3.92
C LEU A 26 6.04 3.13 3.27
N GLN A 27 7.16 2.41 3.31
CA GLN A 27 8.40 2.84 2.66
C GLN A 27 8.24 2.96 1.14
N GLN A 28 7.58 1.99 0.51
CA GLN A 28 7.31 2.00 -0.93
C GLN A 28 6.35 3.14 -1.31
N ALA A 29 5.31 3.38 -0.51
CA ALA A 29 4.38 4.48 -0.72
C ALA A 29 5.08 5.85 -0.63
N ARG A 30 5.94 6.05 0.38
CA ARG A 30 6.75 7.28 0.51
C ARG A 30 7.74 7.46 -0.64
N ALA A 31 8.15 6.38 -1.29
CA ALA A 31 9.04 6.39 -2.45
C ALA A 31 8.30 6.45 -3.80
N GLY A 32 6.96 6.54 -3.82
CA GLY A 32 6.16 6.55 -5.04
C GLY A 32 6.18 5.22 -5.82
N GLN A 33 6.56 4.12 -5.19
CA GLN A 33 6.70 2.81 -5.83
C GLN A 33 5.36 2.04 -5.85
N TRP A 34 4.35 2.58 -6.54
CA TRP A 34 2.96 2.12 -6.43
C TRP A 34 2.73 0.65 -6.85
N ASP A 35 3.44 0.17 -7.87
CA ASP A 35 3.40 -1.25 -8.23
C ASP A 35 3.96 -2.14 -7.11
N ALA A 36 5.03 -1.70 -6.45
CA ALA A 36 5.62 -2.43 -5.34
C ALA A 36 4.68 -2.41 -4.11
N VAL A 37 4.01 -1.28 -3.85
CA VAL A 37 2.96 -1.17 -2.82
C VAL A 37 1.88 -2.21 -3.07
N ARG A 38 1.32 -2.28 -4.29
CA ARG A 38 0.28 -3.25 -4.67
C ARG A 38 0.73 -4.70 -4.46
N LEU A 39 1.96 -5.02 -4.86
CA LEU A 39 2.51 -6.37 -4.67
C LEU A 39 2.69 -6.71 -3.19
N THR A 40 3.22 -5.79 -2.39
CA THR A 40 3.44 -6.03 -0.96
C THR A 40 2.12 -6.10 -0.19
N ASP A 41 1.13 -5.28 -0.56
CA ASP A 41 -0.21 -5.32 0.02
C ASP A 41 -0.90 -6.67 -0.24
N SER A 42 -0.77 -7.22 -1.46
CA SER A 42 -1.28 -8.55 -1.77
C SER A 42 -0.64 -9.66 -0.92
N ARG A 43 0.66 -9.53 -0.61
CA ARG A 43 1.37 -10.46 0.29
C ARG A 43 0.90 -10.31 1.74
N LEU A 44 0.64 -9.09 2.19
CA LEU A 44 0.05 -8.83 3.51
C LEU A 44 -1.34 -9.44 3.62
N ALA A 45 -2.19 -9.29 2.60
CA ALA A 45 -3.51 -9.91 2.57
C ALA A 45 -3.41 -11.44 2.67
N GLN A 46 -2.51 -12.08 1.91
CA GLN A 46 -2.25 -13.52 1.99
C GLN A 46 -1.76 -13.96 3.38
N PHE A 47 -0.85 -13.19 3.99
CA PHE A 47 -0.38 -13.43 5.35
C PHE A 47 -1.54 -13.39 6.36
N ILE A 48 -2.40 -12.37 6.28
CA ILE A 48 -3.57 -12.23 7.16
C ILE A 48 -4.52 -13.42 6.97
N GLN A 49 -4.82 -13.81 5.72
CA GLN A 49 -5.67 -14.97 5.43
C GLN A 49 -5.11 -16.27 6.02
N HIS A 50 -3.79 -16.44 6.03
CA HIS A 50 -3.16 -17.57 6.71
C HIS A 50 -3.31 -17.47 8.24
N MET A 51 -3.07 -16.29 8.82
CA MET A 51 -3.18 -16.07 10.26
C MET A 51 -4.59 -16.25 10.81
N LEU A 52 -5.63 -15.95 10.03
CA LEU A 52 -7.02 -16.16 10.43
C LEU A 52 -7.36 -17.63 10.71
N LYS A 53 -6.55 -18.59 10.21
CA LYS A 53 -6.68 -20.02 10.53
C LYS A 53 -6.10 -20.38 11.92
N GLN A 54 -5.45 -19.44 12.59
CA GLN A 54 -4.79 -19.59 13.88
C GLN A 54 -5.24 -18.47 14.85
N PRO A 55 -6.48 -18.54 15.37
CA PRO A 55 -7.12 -17.42 16.06
C PRO A 55 -6.38 -16.95 17.32
N ASP A 56 -5.82 -17.87 18.11
CA ASP A 56 -5.09 -17.53 19.33
C ASP A 56 -3.79 -16.77 19.02
N LEU A 57 -3.07 -17.23 17.99
CA LEU A 57 -1.85 -16.57 17.51
C LEU A 57 -2.19 -15.21 16.89
N TRP A 58 -3.28 -15.13 16.12
CA TRP A 58 -3.75 -13.88 15.52
C TRP A 58 -4.20 -12.84 16.55
N SER A 59 -4.85 -13.27 17.63
CA SER A 59 -5.22 -12.43 18.76
C SER A 59 -3.97 -11.90 19.48
N SER A 60 -2.97 -12.76 19.68
CA SER A 60 -1.69 -12.39 20.32
C SER A 60 -0.89 -11.34 19.54
N LEU A 61 -1.18 -11.16 18.24
CA LEU A 61 -0.55 -10.16 17.38
C LEU A 61 -1.24 -8.78 17.40
N GLU A 62 -2.24 -8.54 18.26
CA GLU A 62 -3.00 -7.27 18.26
C GLU A 62 -2.12 -6.01 18.27
N PRO A 63 -1.05 -5.89 19.09
CA PRO A 63 -0.21 -4.70 19.08
C PRO A 63 0.47 -4.47 17.73
N ALA A 64 0.93 -5.55 17.09
CA ALA A 64 1.54 -5.48 15.76
C ALA A 64 0.52 -5.13 14.68
N ARG A 65 -0.70 -5.67 14.78
CA ARG A 65 -1.81 -5.34 13.88
C ARG A 65 -2.19 -3.86 13.98
N ALA A 66 -2.28 -3.32 15.18
CA ALA A 66 -2.57 -1.90 15.40
C ALA A 66 -1.50 -1.01 14.73
N GLN A 67 -0.22 -1.36 14.89
CA GLN A 67 0.87 -0.63 14.23
C GLN A 67 0.78 -0.71 12.69
N VAL A 68 0.49 -1.89 12.14
CA VAL A 68 0.34 -2.06 10.68
C VAL A 68 -0.87 -1.28 10.15
N ARG A 69 -1.99 -1.20 10.89
CA ARG A 69 -3.14 -0.36 10.52
C ARG A 69 -2.74 1.11 10.40
N ASN A 70 -1.97 1.64 11.35
CA ASN A 70 -1.50 3.02 11.30
C ASN A 70 -0.63 3.27 10.06
N TRP A 71 0.31 2.37 9.76
CA TRP A 71 1.14 2.49 8.54
C TRP A 71 0.33 2.36 7.25
N GLN A 72 -0.68 1.50 7.22
CA GLN A 72 -1.59 1.35 6.09
C GLN A 72 -2.44 2.60 5.86
N GLN A 73 -2.95 3.23 6.93
CA GLN A 73 -3.66 4.50 6.82
C GLN A 73 -2.76 5.60 6.25
N GLU A 74 -1.51 5.68 6.68
CA GLU A 74 -0.54 6.64 6.14
C GLU A 74 -0.22 6.35 4.66
N ALA A 75 0.02 5.08 4.29
CA ALA A 75 0.25 4.69 2.90
C ALA A 75 -0.96 5.01 2.00
N LEU A 76 -2.19 4.80 2.50
CA LEU A 76 -3.42 5.13 1.79
C LEU A 76 -3.53 6.63 1.51
N LEU A 77 -3.19 7.48 2.49
CA LEU A 77 -3.19 8.94 2.31
C LEU A 77 -2.21 9.35 1.20
N LEU A 78 -1.02 8.73 1.15
CA LEU A 78 -0.05 8.98 0.09
C LEU A 78 -0.58 8.56 -1.29
N CYS A 79 -1.22 7.39 -1.39
CA CYS A 79 -1.85 6.94 -2.63
C CYS A 79 -2.96 7.90 -3.10
N GLN A 80 -3.77 8.42 -2.17
CA GLN A 80 -4.84 9.38 -2.49
C GLN A 80 -4.27 10.71 -3.01
N GLN A 81 -3.21 11.22 -2.39
CA GLN A 81 -2.53 12.42 -2.84
C GLN A 81 -1.95 12.26 -4.25
N GLU A 82 -1.29 11.13 -4.52
CA GLU A 82 -0.78 10.83 -5.85
C GLU A 82 -1.89 10.74 -6.89
N THR A 83 -3.00 10.07 -6.55
CA THR A 83 -4.14 9.93 -7.46
C THR A 83 -4.69 11.31 -7.83
N ALA A 84 -4.89 12.18 -6.84
CA ALA A 84 -5.34 13.55 -7.07
C ALA A 84 -4.37 14.35 -7.95
N LEU A 85 -3.05 14.19 -7.73
CA LEU A 85 -2.03 14.83 -8.58
C LEU A 85 -2.11 14.34 -10.03
N ARG A 86 -2.19 13.03 -10.25
CA ARG A 86 -2.28 12.43 -11.59
C ARG A 86 -3.58 12.84 -12.30
N GLU A 87 -4.68 12.93 -11.57
CA GLU A 87 -5.94 13.46 -12.09
C GLU A 87 -5.79 14.92 -12.52
N GLN A 88 -5.19 15.78 -11.70
CA GLN A 88 -4.95 17.18 -12.06
C GLN A 88 -4.07 17.30 -13.30
N GLU A 89 -2.96 16.56 -13.36
CA GLU A 89 -2.06 16.53 -14.52
C GLU A 89 -2.80 16.09 -15.80
N TRP A 90 -3.67 15.08 -15.70
CA TRP A 90 -4.49 14.62 -16.81
C TRP A 90 -5.47 15.69 -17.31
N HIS A 91 -6.13 16.41 -16.40
CA HIS A 91 -7.03 17.52 -16.76
C HIS A 91 -6.25 18.66 -17.43
N ASP A 92 -5.05 18.99 -16.95
CA ASP A 92 -4.20 20.03 -17.55
C ASP A 92 -3.75 19.64 -18.97
N LEU A 93 -3.34 18.38 -19.16
CA LEU A 93 -2.98 17.86 -20.48
C LEU A 93 -4.19 17.84 -21.43
N SER A 94 -5.36 17.45 -20.94
CA SER A 94 -6.59 17.43 -21.74
C SER A 94 -6.99 18.84 -22.19
N ARG A 95 -6.94 19.83 -21.29
CA ARG A 95 -7.20 21.25 -21.64
C ARG A 95 -6.19 21.80 -22.64
N LYS A 96 -4.91 21.46 -22.50
CA LYS A 96 -3.88 21.84 -23.49
C LYS A 96 -4.16 21.19 -24.85
N ARG A 97 -4.58 19.92 -24.87
CA ARG A 97 -4.98 19.24 -26.11
C ARG A 97 -6.19 19.90 -26.76
N GLU A 98 -7.22 20.24 -26.00
CA GLU A 98 -8.39 20.97 -26.50
C GLU A 98 -8.00 22.36 -27.02
N GLY A 99 -7.13 23.08 -26.31
CA GLY A 99 -6.57 24.34 -26.80
C GLY A 99 -5.80 24.15 -28.11
N LEU A 100 -4.90 23.17 -28.18
CA LEU A 100 -4.16 22.86 -29.41
C LEU A 100 -5.05 22.37 -30.54
N GLN A 101 -6.14 21.66 -30.27
CA GLN A 101 -7.14 21.29 -31.29
C GLN A 101 -7.93 22.52 -31.74
N ALA A 102 -8.30 23.42 -30.84
CA ALA A 102 -8.95 24.70 -31.17
C ALA A 102 -8.04 25.63 -32.00
N TYR A 103 -6.72 25.61 -31.75
CA TYR A 103 -5.74 26.29 -32.60
C TYR A 103 -5.38 25.47 -33.86
N GLY A 104 -5.61 24.16 -33.86
CA GLY A 104 -5.33 23.21 -34.93
C GLY A 104 -6.41 23.15 -36.02
N GLU A 105 -7.62 23.69 -35.77
CA GLU A 105 -8.57 24.00 -36.85
C GLU A 105 -8.07 25.11 -37.80
N VAL A 106 -6.91 25.73 -37.53
CA VAL A 106 -6.29 26.75 -38.39
C VAL A 106 -5.24 26.17 -39.36
N GLN A 107 -5.01 24.85 -39.38
CA GLN A 107 -3.99 24.21 -40.25
C GLN A 107 -4.51 23.11 -41.19
N GLU A 108 -5.81 23.11 -41.56
CA GLU A 108 -6.31 22.29 -42.68
C GLU A 108 -6.47 23.07 -44.00
N TRP A 109 -6.04 24.34 -44.09
CA TRP A 109 -6.22 25.18 -45.29
C TRP A 109 -4.93 25.90 -45.70
N ALA A 110 -3.88 25.16 -46.12
CA ALA A 110 -2.86 25.58 -47.10
C ALA A 110 -1.86 24.46 -47.41
#